data_AF-A0A1V6STB7-F1
#
_entry.id   AF-A0A1V6STB7-F1
#
_cell.length_a   1.000
_cell.length_b   1.000
_cell.length_c   1.000
_cell.angle_alpha   90.00
_cell.angle_beta   90.00
_cell.angle_gamma   90.00
#
_symmetry.space_group_name_H-M   'P 1'
#
loop_
_entity.id
_entity.type
_entity.pdbx_description
1 polymer ?
#
loop_
_entity_poly.entity_id
_entity_poly.type
_entity_poly.pdbx_seq_one_letter_code
_entity_poly.pdbx_strand_id
1 'polypeptide(L)'
;MAAQIITINPEAFIEALKELPLSSIYGKVSELRNSIAHLHRSNAEMTAFMENCETDEEKREMEGYIRENEGVFKSMGERLGMLKDEIERRGQKWTEEESSSVSFDGKVGDMNGDGDEVVNVNGSGSGSGRVESSTTTENQVGGDNSEEGVYL
;
A
#
# COMPACT_ATOMS: atom_id res chain seq x y z
N MET A 1 -0.69 -16.24 15.21
CA MET A 1 -0.40 -17.58 14.65
C MET A 1 0.21 -17.37 13.28
N ALA A 2 1.48 -17.72 13.09
CA ALA A 2 2.14 -17.61 11.79
C ALA A 2 1.60 -18.71 10.89
N ALA A 3 0.81 -18.33 9.87
CA ALA A 3 0.41 -19.25 8.83
C ALA A 3 1.68 -19.65 8.07
N GLN A 4 2.13 -20.89 8.22
CA GLN A 4 3.14 -21.44 7.32
C GLN A 4 2.53 -21.42 5.91
N ILE A 5 3.01 -20.52 5.07
CA ILE A 5 2.56 -20.41 3.69
C ILE A 5 3.28 -21.51 2.92
N ILE A 6 2.68 -22.70 2.91
CA ILE A 6 3.22 -23.85 2.19
C ILE A 6 3.35 -23.43 0.72
N THR A 7 4.56 -23.52 0.16
CA THR A 7 4.78 -23.28 -1.26
C THR A 7 4.15 -24.42 -2.04
N ILE A 8 2.93 -24.19 -2.55
CA ILE A 8 2.26 -25.12 -3.47
C ILE A 8 2.99 -25.08 -4.80
N ASN A 9 3.26 -26.25 -5.39
CA ASN A 9 3.81 -26.36 -6.74
C ASN A 9 2.91 -25.57 -7.73
N PRO A 10 3.45 -24.62 -8.50
CA PRO A 10 2.73 -23.87 -9.53
C PRO A 10 1.86 -24.73 -10.45
N GLU A 11 2.36 -25.86 -10.93
CA GLU A 11 1.60 -26.74 -11.85
C GLU A 11 0.38 -27.36 -11.16
N ALA A 12 0.54 -27.81 -9.92
CA ALA A 12 -0.55 -28.36 -9.14
C ALA A 12 -1.61 -27.29 -8.81
N PHE A 13 -1.19 -26.04 -8.63
CA PHE A 13 -2.10 -24.92 -8.43
C PHE A 13 -2.95 -24.67 -9.69
N ILE A 14 -2.33 -24.58 -10.87
CA ILE A 14 -3.03 -24.39 -12.14
C ILE A 14 -3.99 -25.54 -12.43
N GLU A 15 -3.57 -26.78 -12.18
CA GLU A 15 -4.44 -27.95 -12.38
C GLU A 15 -5.68 -27.89 -11.48
N ALA A 16 -5.49 -27.54 -10.21
CA ALA A 16 -6.61 -27.37 -9.28
C ALA A 16 -7.57 -26.26 -9.74
N LEU A 17 -7.07 -25.15 -10.30
CA LEU A 17 -7.92 -24.04 -10.74
C LEU A 17 -8.97 -24.47 -11.76
N LYS A 18 -8.67 -25.44 -12.64
CA LYS A 18 -9.60 -25.93 -13.67
C LYS A 18 -10.91 -26.49 -13.10
N GLU A 19 -10.85 -27.09 -11.92
CA GLU A 19 -11.98 -27.73 -11.23
C GLU A 19 -12.77 -26.77 -10.32
N LEU A 20 -12.25 -25.58 -10.04
CA LEU A 20 -12.93 -24.61 -9.17
C LEU A 20 -14.00 -23.81 -9.93
N PRO A 21 -15.14 -23.45 -9.31
CA PRO A 21 -16.08 -22.49 -9.87
C PRO A 21 -15.50 -21.07 -9.87
N LEU A 22 -15.96 -20.21 -10.79
CA LEU A 22 -15.47 -18.83 -10.95
C LEU A 22 -15.57 -18.00 -9.67
N SER A 23 -16.63 -18.18 -8.88
CA SER A 23 -16.80 -17.47 -7.60
C SER A 23 -15.66 -17.77 -6.62
N SER A 24 -15.22 -19.03 -6.53
CA SER A 24 -14.11 -19.42 -5.68
C SER A 24 -12.78 -18.85 -6.18
N ILE A 25 -12.60 -18.74 -7.51
CA ILE A 25 -11.42 -18.13 -8.12
C ILE A 25 -11.34 -16.65 -7.74
N TYR A 26 -12.43 -15.89 -7.90
CA TYR A 26 -12.48 -14.49 -7.46
C TYR A 26 -12.29 -14.34 -5.95
N GLY A 27 -12.86 -15.24 -5.13
CA GLY A 27 -12.59 -15.28 -3.70
C GLY A 27 -11.10 -15.42 -3.39
N LYS A 28 -10.39 -16.28 -4.14
CA LYS A 28 -8.94 -16.45 -3.98
C LYS A 28 -8.14 -15.22 -4.43
N VAL A 29 -8.60 -14.54 -5.48
CA VAL A 29 -8.02 -13.25 -5.90
C VAL A 29 -8.10 -12.23 -4.76
N SER A 30 -9.27 -12.05 -4.13
CA SER A 30 -9.43 -11.12 -3.01
C SER A 30 -8.58 -11.51 -1.80
N GLU A 31 -8.51 -12.81 -1.47
CA GLU A 31 -7.67 -13.31 -0.37
C GLU A 31 -6.17 -13.02 -0.60
N LEU A 32 -5.67 -13.28 -1.81
CA LEU A 32 -4.27 -13.00 -2.16
C LEU A 32 -3.96 -11.51 -2.18
N ARG A 33 -4.86 -10.68 -2.72
CA ARG A 33 -4.70 -9.22 -2.69
C ARG A 33 -4.64 -8.67 -1.27
N ASN A 34 -5.53 -9.15 -0.40
CA ASN A 34 -5.52 -8.77 1.00
C ASN A 34 -4.21 -9.21 1.68
N SER A 35 -3.75 -10.44 1.44
CA SER A 35 -2.48 -10.95 1.97
C SER A 35 -1.28 -10.12 1.51
N ILE A 36 -1.23 -9.77 0.22
CA ILE A 36 -0.22 -8.89 -0.39
C ILE A 36 -0.22 -7.50 0.28
N ALA A 37 -1.40 -6.90 0.45
CA ALA A 37 -1.53 -5.60 1.09
C ALA A 37 -1.06 -5.62 2.56
N HIS A 38 -1.36 -6.70 3.28
CA HIS A 38 -0.86 -6.90 4.65
C HIS A 38 0.65 -7.07 4.71
N LEU A 39 1.26 -7.84 3.80
CA LEU A 39 2.71 -7.99 3.71
C LEU A 39 3.39 -6.66 3.40
N HIS A 40 2.86 -5.89 2.45
CA HIS A 40 3.40 -4.59 2.11
C HIS A 40 3.38 -3.63 3.30
N ARG A 41 2.27 -3.57 4.03
CA ARG A 41 2.17 -2.77 5.27
C ARG A 41 3.17 -3.25 6.33
N SER A 42 3.25 -4.55 6.56
CA SER A 42 4.18 -5.12 7.54
C SER A 42 5.64 -4.81 7.19
N ASN A 43 6.02 -4.89 5.91
CA ASN A 43 7.37 -4.55 5.47
C ASN A 43 7.66 -3.06 5.62
N ALA A 44 6.68 -2.19 5.34
CA ALA A 44 6.83 -0.75 5.55
C ALA A 44 7.02 -0.41 7.04
N GLU A 45 6.26 -1.07 7.93
CA GLU A 45 6.41 -0.93 9.38
C GLU A 45 7.78 -1.43 9.87
N MET A 46 8.24 -2.59 9.38
CA MET A 46 9.59 -3.10 9.68
C MET A 46 10.67 -2.14 9.19
N THR A 47 10.54 -1.59 7.99
CA THR A 47 11.50 -0.62 7.45
C THR A 47 11.57 0.64 8.31
N ALA A 48 10.42 1.16 8.76
CA ALA A 48 10.38 2.29 9.68
C ALA A 48 10.98 1.95 11.06
N PHE A 49 10.82 0.71 11.53
CA PHE A 49 11.41 0.27 12.79
C PHE A 49 12.94 0.13 12.71
N MET A 50 13.50 -0.23 11.56
CA MET A 50 14.96 -0.32 11.37
C MET A 50 15.71 0.99 11.70
N GLU A 51 15.05 2.15 11.59
CA GLU A 51 15.63 3.44 11.97
C GLU A 51 15.89 3.56 13.48
N ASN A 52 15.18 2.77 14.29
CA ASN A 52 15.25 2.77 15.76
C ASN A 52 16.07 1.60 16.32
N CYS A 53 16.67 0.75 15.47
CA CYS A 53 17.55 -0.33 15.94
C CYS A 53 18.85 0.25 16.53
N GLU A 54 19.27 -0.28 17.68
CA GLU A 54 20.47 0.19 18.38
C GLU A 54 21.73 -0.53 17.87
N THR A 55 21.57 -1.73 17.32
CA THR A 55 22.68 -2.58 16.85
C THR A 55 22.55 -2.95 15.37
N ASP A 56 23.72 -3.14 14.73
CA ASP A 56 23.78 -3.62 13.35
C ASP A 56 23.25 -5.06 13.20
N GLU A 57 23.27 -5.86 14.27
CA GLU A 57 22.75 -7.23 14.25
C GLU A 57 21.22 -7.23 14.18
N GLU A 58 20.53 -6.44 15.03
CA GLU A 58 19.07 -6.30 14.99
C GLU A 58 18.59 -5.80 13.63
N LYS A 59 19.31 -4.84 13.05
CA LYS A 59 19.03 -4.33 11.70
C LYS A 59 19.15 -5.43 10.65
N ARG A 60 20.21 -6.25 10.72
CA ARG A 60 20.45 -7.36 9.78
C ARG A 60 19.41 -8.47 9.89
N GLU A 61 19.00 -8.82 11.11
CA GLU A 61 17.91 -9.77 11.33
C GLU A 61 16.59 -9.25 10.72
N MET A 62 16.29 -7.96 10.93
CA MET A 62 15.10 -7.33 10.37
C MET A 62 15.10 -7.29 8.83
N GLU A 63 16.24 -6.95 8.22
CA GLU A 63 16.44 -7.04 6.77
C GLU A 63 16.24 -8.49 6.27
N GLY A 64 16.62 -9.48 7.07
CA GLY A 64 16.34 -10.90 6.81
C GLY A 64 14.85 -11.19 6.69
N TYR A 65 14.04 -10.75 7.66
CA TYR A 65 12.59 -10.94 7.65
C TYR A 65 11.91 -10.23 6.49
N ILE A 66 12.30 -8.99 6.19
CA ILE A 66 11.78 -8.24 5.04
C ILE A 66 12.06 -9.01 3.74
N ARG A 67 13.30 -9.50 3.56
CA ARG A 67 13.69 -10.28 2.37
C ARG A 67 12.90 -11.58 2.22
N GLU A 68 12.62 -12.28 3.32
CA GLU A 68 11.78 -13.48 3.30
C GLU A 68 10.34 -13.13 2.86
N ASN A 69 9.78 -12.06 3.44
CA ASN A 69 8.45 -11.56 3.07
C ASN A 69 8.36 -11.13 1.61
N GLU A 70 9.42 -10.55 1.03
CA GLU A 70 9.50 -10.25 -0.41
C GLU A 70 9.44 -11.52 -1.27
N GLY A 71 10.05 -12.62 -0.83
CA GLY A 71 9.91 -13.91 -1.48
C GLY A 71 8.47 -14.42 -1.48
N VAL A 72 7.77 -14.27 -0.35
CA VAL A 72 6.34 -14.59 -0.24
C VAL A 72 5.51 -13.68 -1.16
N PHE A 73 5.80 -12.38 -1.20
CA PHE A 73 5.13 -11.40 -2.05
C PHE A 73 5.22 -11.80 -3.53
N LYS A 74 6.42 -12.17 -4.00
CA LYS A 74 6.63 -12.65 -5.38
C LYS A 74 5.80 -13.89 -5.68
N SER A 75 5.82 -14.89 -4.80
CA SER A 75 5.03 -16.11 -4.98
C SER A 75 3.51 -15.84 -5.01
N MET A 76 3.02 -14.90 -4.19
CA MET A 76 1.61 -14.48 -4.23
C MET A 76 1.26 -13.75 -5.54
N GLY A 77 2.17 -12.91 -6.05
CA GLY A 77 2.01 -12.24 -7.34
C GLY A 77 1.95 -13.22 -8.52
N GLU A 78 2.81 -14.23 -8.53
CA GLU A 78 2.79 -15.30 -9.54
C GLU A 78 1.46 -16.06 -9.53
N ARG A 79 0.95 -16.40 -8.35
CA ARG A 79 -0.37 -17.05 -8.21
C ARG A 79 -1.50 -16.15 -8.68
N LEU A 80 -1.40 -14.83 -8.48
CA LEU A 80 -2.36 -13.87 -9.00
C LEU A 80 -2.36 -13.86 -10.53
N GLY A 81 -1.18 -13.97 -11.16
CA GLY A 81 -1.04 -14.16 -12.60
C GLY A 81 -1.76 -15.42 -13.09
N MET A 82 -1.55 -16.57 -12.43
CA MET A 82 -2.23 -17.82 -12.79
C MET A 82 -3.76 -17.73 -12.65
N LEU A 83 -4.26 -17.03 -11.62
CA LEU A 83 -5.70 -16.78 -11.46
C LEU A 83 -6.25 -15.89 -12.57
N LYS A 84 -5.50 -14.85 -12.97
CA LYS A 84 -5.86 -13.98 -14.09
C LYS A 84 -5.98 -14.79 -15.38
N ASP A 85 -4.96 -15.58 -15.71
CA ASP A 85 -4.94 -16.41 -16.91
C ASP A 85 -6.15 -17.36 -16.95
N GLU A 86 -6.50 -17.97 -15.82
CA GLU A 86 -7.66 -18.87 -15.75
C GLU A 86 -9.00 -18.13 -15.93
N ILE A 87 -9.15 -16.93 -15.36
CA ILE A 87 -10.35 -16.10 -15.53
C ILE A 87 -10.54 -15.74 -17.01
N GLU A 88 -9.47 -15.30 -17.66
CA GLU A 88 -9.47 -14.93 -19.07
C GLU A 88 -9.70 -16.14 -19.98
N ARG A 89 -9.11 -17.30 -19.65
CA ARG A 89 -9.35 -18.58 -20.35
C ARG A 89 -10.83 -18.99 -20.35
N ARG A 90 -11.57 -18.63 -19.29
CA ARG A 90 -13.02 -18.87 -19.18
C ARG A 90 -13.88 -17.79 -19.85
N GLY A 91 -13.25 -16.85 -20.56
CA GLY A 91 -13.91 -15.76 -21.26
C GLY A 91 -14.45 -14.66 -20.35
N GLN A 92 -14.00 -14.61 -19.09
CA GLN A 92 -14.35 -13.53 -18.17
C GLN A 92 -13.29 -12.43 -18.23
N LYS A 93 -13.69 -11.18 -17.99
CA LYS A 93 -12.76 -10.04 -17.98
C LYS A 93 -12.07 -9.96 -16.62
N TRP A 94 -10.74 -9.88 -16.62
CA TRP A 94 -9.99 -9.49 -15.43
C TRP A 94 -10.37 -8.06 -15.02
N THR A 95 -10.87 -7.89 -13.80
CA THR A 95 -11.21 -6.55 -13.28
C THR A 95 -10.01 -6.01 -12.51
N GLU A 96 -9.32 -5.07 -13.16
CA GLU A 96 -8.09 -4.44 -12.69
C GLU A 96 -8.35 -3.27 -11.71
N GLU A 97 -9.61 -2.83 -11.56
CA GLU A 97 -9.98 -1.71 -10.67
C GLU A 97 -9.76 -2.01 -9.17
N GLU A 98 -9.58 -3.28 -8.79
CA GLU A 98 -9.12 -3.68 -7.45
C GLU A 98 -7.59 -3.85 -7.33
N SER A 99 -6.84 -3.66 -8.42
CA SER A 99 -5.40 -3.94 -8.50
C SER A 99 -4.51 -2.70 -8.57
N SER A 100 -5.08 -1.49 -8.54
CA SER A 100 -4.37 -0.21 -8.64
C SER A 100 -3.42 0.11 -7.46
N SER A 101 -3.14 -0.83 -6.56
CA SER A 101 -2.23 -0.61 -5.41
C SER A 101 -0.99 -1.51 -5.39
N VAL A 102 -0.81 -2.40 -6.36
CA VAL A 102 0.42 -3.23 -6.45
C VAL A 102 0.86 -3.40 -7.90
N SER A 103 1.64 -2.44 -8.39
CA SER A 103 2.45 -2.63 -9.59
C SER A 103 3.50 -3.70 -9.32
N PHE A 104 3.34 -4.88 -9.91
CA PHE A 104 4.40 -5.85 -10.07
C PHE A 104 5.23 -5.46 -11.30
N ASP A 105 6.05 -4.42 -11.18
CA ASP A 105 7.09 -4.16 -12.18
C ASP A 105 8.40 -4.73 -11.64
N GLY A 106 8.62 -6.00 -11.96
CA GLY A 106 9.90 -6.69 -11.75
C GLY A 106 10.97 -6.19 -12.70
N LYS A 107 11.30 -4.89 -12.66
CA LYS A 107 12.40 -4.31 -13.42
C LYS A 107 13.62 -4.13 -12.53
N VAL A 108 14.38 -5.22 -12.41
CA VAL A 108 15.82 -5.14 -12.20
C VAL A 108 16.45 -4.77 -13.55
N GLY A 109 17.02 -3.57 -13.67
CA GLY A 109 17.75 -3.18 -14.88
C GLY A 109 18.06 -1.69 -14.99
N ASP A 110 19.35 -1.40 -14.84
CA ASP A 110 20.11 -0.22 -15.28
C ASP A 110 19.99 1.10 -14.49
N MET A 111 20.94 1.25 -13.56
CA MET A 111 21.61 2.54 -13.34
C MET A 111 22.43 2.88 -14.61
N ASN A 112 21.98 3.86 -15.39
CA ASN A 112 22.78 4.90 -16.07
C ASN A 112 21.94 5.57 -17.17
N GLY A 113 21.89 6.91 -17.17
CA GLY A 113 21.20 7.69 -18.20
C GLY A 113 21.04 9.16 -17.81
N ASP A 114 22.16 9.87 -17.88
CA ASP A 114 22.29 11.32 -17.83
C ASP A 114 21.63 12.00 -19.06
N GLY A 115 21.04 13.18 -18.87
CA GLY A 115 20.45 14.07 -19.90
C GLY A 115 18.99 13.75 -20.26
N ASP A 116 18.07 14.68 -20.50
CA ASP A 116 18.14 16.11 -20.72
C ASP A 116 16.70 16.65 -20.69
N GLU A 117 16.54 17.84 -20.11
CA GLU A 117 15.52 18.87 -20.36
C GLU A 117 14.09 18.50 -20.81
N VAL A 118 13.10 18.73 -19.94
CA VAL A 118 11.89 19.52 -20.32
C VAL A 118 11.39 20.34 -19.12
N VAL A 119 11.78 21.61 -19.14
CA VAL A 119 11.17 22.70 -18.38
C VAL A 119 9.69 22.85 -18.77
N ASN A 120 8.77 22.63 -17.83
CA ASN A 120 7.39 23.05 -18.00
C ASN A 120 7.14 24.29 -17.13
N VAL A 121 7.42 25.46 -17.69
CA VAL A 121 7.06 26.76 -17.13
C VAL A 121 5.65 27.09 -17.60
N ASN A 122 4.69 27.14 -16.68
CA ASN A 122 3.55 28.02 -16.86
C ASN A 122 3.13 28.62 -15.50
N GLY A 123 3.94 29.57 -15.05
CA GLY A 123 3.56 30.53 -14.02
C GLY A 123 2.69 31.61 -14.66
N SER A 124 1.38 31.55 -14.42
CA SER A 124 0.48 32.68 -14.66
C SER A 124 0.30 33.43 -13.35
N GLY A 125 1.09 34.49 -13.20
CA GLY A 125 0.95 35.46 -12.13
C GLY A 125 -0.17 36.45 -12.41
N SER A 126 -1.03 36.68 -11.43
CA SER A 126 -1.73 37.95 -11.26
C SER A 126 -1.75 38.28 -9.79
N GLY A 127 -0.87 39.21 -9.42
CA GLY A 127 -0.87 39.83 -8.11
C GLY A 127 -1.96 40.90 -8.01
N SER A 128 -2.49 41.07 -6.82
CA SER A 128 -2.86 42.39 -6.30
C SER A 128 -2.87 42.31 -4.78
N GLY A 129 -1.90 42.96 -4.15
CA GLY A 129 -1.90 43.14 -2.70
C GLY A 129 -2.97 44.15 -2.27
N ARG A 130 -3.41 44.06 -1.02
CA ARG A 130 -3.61 45.21 -0.15
C ARG A 130 -3.70 44.79 1.31
N VAL A 131 -2.94 45.49 2.14
CA VAL A 131 -2.87 45.42 3.61
C VAL A 131 -3.93 46.31 4.26
N GLU A 132 -4.10 46.09 5.57
CA GLU A 132 -4.73 46.94 6.63
C GLU A 132 -6.24 46.67 6.90
N SER A 133 -6.62 46.07 8.04
CA SER A 133 -6.60 46.52 9.46
C SER A 133 -7.78 47.42 9.80
N SER A 134 -8.67 46.99 10.71
CA SER A 134 -9.50 47.85 11.58
C SER A 134 -10.36 47.02 12.56
N THR A 135 -10.14 47.31 13.84
CA THR A 135 -10.89 47.07 15.08
C THR A 135 -12.41 47.30 15.01
N THR A 136 -13.21 46.57 15.81
CA THR A 136 -14.33 47.05 16.68
C THR A 136 -14.97 45.83 17.38
N THR A 137 -14.65 45.51 18.63
CA THR A 137 -15.40 45.80 19.88
C THR A 137 -16.88 45.37 19.92
N GLU A 138 -17.14 44.42 20.83
CA GLU A 138 -18.30 44.26 21.72
C GLU A 138 -19.73 44.28 21.15
N ASN A 139 -20.49 43.20 21.35
CA ASN A 139 -21.52 43.29 22.39
C ASN A 139 -21.91 41.94 23.01
N GLN A 140 -22.04 42.03 24.33
CA GLN A 140 -22.31 41.04 25.34
C GLN A 140 -23.81 41.05 25.67
N VAL A 141 -24.41 39.88 25.92
CA VAL A 141 -25.60 39.59 26.76
C VAL A 141 -25.52 38.06 26.92
N GLY A 142 -25.19 37.47 28.07
CA GLY A 142 -25.77 37.64 29.41
C GLY A 142 -26.98 36.70 29.53
N GLY A 143 -27.03 35.67 30.37
CA GLY A 143 -26.13 35.16 31.39
C GLY A 143 -26.67 33.86 32.02
N ASP A 144 -25.91 33.34 33.00
CA ASP A 144 -26.37 32.64 34.22
C ASP A 144 -26.95 31.21 34.05
N ASN A 145 -26.49 30.14 34.71
CA ASN A 145 -25.98 29.90 36.07
C ASN A 145 -25.14 28.58 36.00
N SER A 146 -23.92 28.50 36.54
CA SER A 146 -23.56 27.82 37.81
C SER A 146 -23.76 26.29 37.79
N GLU A 147 -22.82 25.42 38.18
CA GLU A 147 -21.89 25.49 39.30
C GLU A 147 -20.69 24.53 39.10
N GLU A 148 -19.65 24.86 39.86
CA GLU A 148 -18.29 24.34 39.91
C GLU A 148 -18.15 22.84 40.23
N GLY A 149 -17.17 22.19 39.59
CA GLY A 149 -16.52 20.97 40.08
C GLY A 149 -15.10 21.31 40.54
N VAL A 150 -14.89 21.35 41.85
CA VAL A 150 -13.59 21.64 42.50
C VAL A 150 -12.65 20.44 42.35
N TYR A 151 -11.44 20.70 41.86
CA TYR A 151 -10.31 19.75 41.86
C TYR A 151 -9.58 19.80 43.20
N LEU A 152 -9.43 18.65 43.86
CA LEU A 152 -8.28 18.27 44.70
C LEU A 152 -8.06 16.76 44.61
#